data_AF-A0ABD4TB10-F1
#
_entry.id   AF-A0ABD4TB10-F1
#
_cell.length_a   1.000
_cell.length_b   1.000
_cell.length_c   1.000
_cell.angle_alpha   90.00
_cell.angle_beta   90.00
_cell.angle_gamma   90.00
#
_symmetry.space_group_name_H-M   'P 1'
#
loop_
_entity.id
_entity.type
_entity.pdbx_description
1 polymer ?
#
loop_
_entity_poly.entity_id
_entity_poly.type
_entity_poly.pdbx_seq_one_letter_code
_entity_poly.pdbx_strand_id
1 'polypeptide(L)'
;MALDRLLNVARKEFSDHITSRRFIIILGLLLVISTISIYEGIEQYNESLEAYTEQLQHMEEFQDPYSSWMPSKPSIMYVFITMMSYMTMLGGILAIAIGFDLVSKEKETRSLKTLLSHPLYRDEIINGKALGGVGALGFAMALALAIAVAMLLLFSVVPTADEFAAILIFGAVSLGFLLAYFAVALTMSTVSKESGNALIYTLVIFFAVSSLLPMFGMMAADAFAGDPPEPPEMGPMKEIVRTASSGGYSTTSVAQTVVYGGTEDPEWKAYEEDMKTYIEKRRLISDISNLLSPQMNYYTVAIAVTQPQVMAMMDAPAPYGGMAPEEKPGLAEALGRVWMNIAALIVFPSAFFAATYVKFMRMDIR
;
A
#
# COMPACT_ATOMS: atom_id res chain seq x y z
N MET A 1 -27.56 23.61 15.98
CA MET A 1 -27.79 23.00 17.31
C MET A 1 -27.29 21.56 17.41
N ALA A 2 -27.79 20.59 16.64
CA ALA A 2 -27.31 19.18 16.70
C ALA A 2 -25.86 19.02 16.18
N LEU A 3 -25.54 19.65 15.06
CA LEU A 3 -24.17 19.66 14.51
C LEU A 3 -23.17 20.30 15.48
N ASP A 4 -23.54 21.38 16.17
CA ASP A 4 -22.68 22.07 17.13
C ASP A 4 -22.38 21.17 18.34
N ARG A 5 -23.37 20.41 18.83
CA ARG A 5 -23.18 19.45 19.92
C ARG A 5 -22.25 18.31 19.49
N LEU A 6 -22.46 17.74 18.31
CA LEU A 6 -21.59 16.72 17.74
C LEU A 6 -20.13 17.21 17.64
N LEU A 7 -19.92 18.41 17.09
CA LEU A 7 -18.58 19.00 16.96
C LEU A 7 -17.93 19.27 18.32
N ASN A 8 -18.70 19.69 19.31
CA ASN A 8 -18.20 19.88 20.67
C ASN A 8 -17.74 18.55 21.30
N VAL A 9 -18.52 17.47 21.13
CA VAL A 9 -18.12 16.13 21.58
C VAL A 9 -16.87 15.68 20.83
N ALA A 10 -16.84 15.79 19.50
CA ALA A 10 -15.68 15.41 18.70
C ALA A 10 -14.41 16.18 19.10
N ARG A 11 -14.51 17.49 19.35
CA ARG A 11 -13.40 18.33 19.82
C ARG A 11 -12.87 17.88 21.18
N LYS A 12 -13.77 17.54 22.09
CA LYS A 12 -13.41 17.02 23.42
C LYS A 12 -12.72 15.66 23.30
N GLU A 13 -13.28 14.72 22.54
CA GLU A 13 -12.66 13.39 22.32
C GLU A 13 -11.30 13.50 21.60
N PHE A 14 -11.17 14.41 20.61
CA PHE A 14 -9.87 14.71 19.99
C PHE A 14 -8.85 15.20 21.02
N SER A 15 -9.25 16.16 21.87
CA SER A 15 -8.38 16.69 22.93
C SER A 15 -7.94 15.62 23.93
N ASP A 16 -8.88 14.74 24.30
CA ASP A 16 -8.63 13.61 25.20
C ASP A 16 -7.64 12.61 24.56
N HIS A 17 -7.79 12.34 23.26
CA HIS A 17 -6.82 11.52 22.52
C HIS A 17 -5.43 12.14 22.53
N ILE A 18 -5.26 13.36 22.02
CA ILE A 18 -3.94 13.96 21.81
C ILE A 18 -3.14 14.17 23.11
N THR A 19 -3.85 14.34 24.23
CA THR A 19 -3.25 14.57 25.54
C THR A 19 -3.00 13.26 26.31
N SER A 20 -3.57 12.14 25.84
CA SER A 20 -3.38 10.85 26.50
C SER A 20 -1.94 10.36 26.37
N ARG A 21 -1.38 9.83 27.46
CA ARG A 21 -0.02 9.24 27.47
C ARG A 21 0.16 8.17 26.40
N ARG A 22 -0.89 7.37 26.19
CA ARG A 22 -0.89 6.31 25.18
C ARG A 22 -0.78 6.86 23.77
N PHE A 23 -1.54 7.90 23.44
CA PHE A 23 -1.41 8.56 22.15
C PHE A 23 -0.04 9.20 21.98
N ILE A 24 0.51 9.86 23.00
CA ILE A 24 1.86 10.47 22.92
C ILE A 24 2.93 9.40 22.64
N ILE A 25 2.84 8.22 23.26
CA ILE A 25 3.74 7.09 22.97
C ILE A 25 3.58 6.60 21.53
N ILE A 26 2.34 6.37 21.09
CA ILE A 26 2.03 5.92 19.73
C ILE A 26 2.50 6.93 18.68
N LEU A 27 2.25 8.22 18.93
CA LEU A 27 2.70 9.32 18.10
C LEU A 27 4.23 9.34 18.07
N GLY A 28 4.89 9.29 19.22
CA GLY A 28 6.36 9.24 19.29
C GLY A 28 6.94 8.07 18.48
N LEU A 29 6.36 6.88 18.59
CA LEU A 29 6.73 5.72 17.78
C LEU A 29 6.50 5.97 16.28
N LEU A 30 5.35 6.52 15.89
CA LEU A 30 5.05 6.85 14.50
C LEU A 30 6.05 7.86 13.94
N LEU A 31 6.40 8.91 14.68
CA LEU A 31 7.36 9.92 14.25
C LEU A 31 8.78 9.34 14.16
N VAL A 32 9.20 8.49 15.11
CA VAL A 32 10.50 7.81 15.04
C VAL A 32 10.59 6.92 13.81
N ILE A 33 9.57 6.09 13.58
CA ILE A 33 9.47 5.25 12.39
C ILE A 33 9.51 6.10 11.13
N SER A 34 8.75 7.19 11.08
CA SER A 34 8.74 8.11 9.94
C SER A 34 10.12 8.69 9.68
N THR A 35 10.80 9.21 10.69
CA THR A 35 12.16 9.79 10.56
C THR A 35 13.16 8.75 10.07
N ILE A 36 13.21 7.56 10.69
CA ILE A 36 14.12 6.47 10.29
C ILE A 36 13.83 6.05 8.85
N SER A 37 12.56 5.86 8.51
CA SER A 37 12.17 5.37 7.19
C SER A 37 12.50 6.36 6.07
N ILE A 38 12.38 7.66 6.32
CA ILE A 38 12.73 8.69 5.34
C ILE A 38 14.24 8.83 5.22
N TYR A 39 14.97 8.72 6.33
CA TYR A 39 16.43 8.69 6.31
C TYR A 39 16.95 7.52 5.45
N GLU A 40 16.49 6.29 5.73
CA GLU A 40 16.85 5.10 4.93
C GLU A 40 16.39 5.23 3.47
N GLY A 41 15.19 5.79 3.25
CA GLY A 41 14.68 6.02 1.89
C GLY A 41 15.52 7.01 1.09
N ILE A 42 16.11 8.03 1.74
CA ILE A 42 17.03 8.98 1.10
C ILE A 42 18.33 8.28 0.72
N GLU A 43 18.88 7.43 1.59
CA GLU A 43 20.08 6.63 1.27
C GLU A 43 19.82 5.74 0.05
N GLN A 44 18.72 4.98 0.04
CA GLN A 44 18.35 4.13 -1.10
C GLN A 44 18.10 4.92 -2.39
N TYR A 45 17.51 6.12 -2.29
CA TYR A 45 17.31 7.00 -3.44
C TYR A 45 18.64 7.47 -4.02
N ASN A 46 19.60 7.85 -3.17
CA ASN A 46 20.94 8.29 -3.60
C ASN A 46 21.71 7.14 -4.27
N GLU A 47 21.70 5.94 -3.68
CA GLU A 47 22.30 4.75 -4.29
C GLU A 47 21.69 4.44 -5.67
N SER A 48 20.36 4.53 -5.79
CA SER A 48 19.68 4.33 -7.06
C SER A 48 20.02 5.42 -8.10
N LEU A 49 20.25 6.66 -7.66
CA LEU A 49 20.66 7.76 -8.53
C LEU A 49 22.12 7.63 -9.00
N GLU A 50 23.00 7.13 -8.14
CA GLU A 50 24.39 6.80 -8.50
C GLU A 50 24.42 5.69 -9.54
N ALA A 51 23.71 4.59 -9.31
CA ALA A 51 23.59 3.48 -10.26
C ALA A 51 23.03 3.94 -11.64
N TYR A 52 22.03 4.82 -11.64
CA TYR A 52 21.50 5.45 -12.86
C TYR A 52 22.59 6.23 -13.63
N THR A 53 23.42 6.98 -12.92
CA THR A 53 24.47 7.81 -13.52
C THR A 53 25.60 6.97 -14.08
N GLU A 54 26.03 5.93 -13.36
CA GLU A 54 27.03 4.96 -13.84
C GLU A 54 26.56 4.25 -15.11
N GLN A 55 25.29 3.84 -15.15
CA GLN A 55 24.72 3.16 -16.32
C GLN A 55 24.69 4.09 -17.55
N LEU A 56 24.38 5.38 -17.38
CA LEU A 56 24.46 6.36 -18.46
C LEU A 56 25.89 6.55 -18.98
N GLN A 57 26.87 6.63 -18.07
CA GLN A 57 28.29 6.77 -18.46
C GLN A 57 28.77 5.55 -19.25
N HIS A 58 28.37 4.35 -18.83
CA HIS A 58 28.70 3.12 -19.55
C HIS A 58 28.09 3.10 -20.97
N MET A 59 26.85 3.59 -21.12
CA MET A 59 26.22 3.70 -22.44
C MET A 59 26.92 4.71 -23.37
N GLU A 60 27.36 5.85 -22.82
CA GLU A 60 28.13 6.86 -23.57
C GLU A 60 29.51 6.33 -23.98
N GLU A 61 30.19 5.58 -23.11
CA GLU A 61 31.53 5.05 -23.36
C GLU A 61 31.55 3.93 -24.42
N PHE A 62 30.58 3.01 -24.38
CA PHE A 62 30.57 1.83 -25.26
C PHE A 62 29.78 2.04 -26.57
N GLN A 63 29.15 3.22 -26.77
CA GLN A 63 28.31 3.53 -27.95
C GLN A 63 27.35 2.38 -28.31
N ASP A 64 26.85 1.65 -27.31
CA ASP A 64 26.10 0.41 -27.54
C ASP A 64 24.66 0.75 -27.98
N PRO A 65 24.31 0.62 -29.28
CA PRO A 65 22.99 1.00 -29.78
C PRO A 65 21.92 -0.04 -29.40
N TYR A 66 22.31 -1.15 -28.76
CA TYR A 66 21.45 -2.32 -28.51
C TYR A 66 21.11 -2.55 -27.04
N SER A 67 21.42 -1.62 -26.12
CA SER A 67 20.85 -1.71 -24.77
C SER A 67 19.33 -1.52 -24.86
N SER A 68 18.61 -2.65 -24.88
CA SER A 68 17.13 -2.71 -24.92
C SER A 68 16.47 -2.10 -23.67
N TRP A 69 17.27 -1.61 -22.72
CA TRP A 69 16.85 -1.02 -21.47
C TRP A 69 17.53 0.33 -21.32
N MET A 70 16.79 1.42 -21.56
CA MET A 70 17.23 2.74 -21.13
C MET A 70 17.06 2.84 -19.60
N PRO A 71 18.10 3.22 -18.85
CA PRO A 71 17.95 3.51 -17.44
C PRO A 71 16.96 4.66 -17.26
N SER A 72 16.07 4.55 -16.27
CA SER A 72 15.12 5.61 -15.95
C SER A 72 15.48 6.27 -14.63
N LYS A 73 15.51 7.60 -14.60
CA LYS A 73 15.85 8.37 -13.39
C LYS A 73 14.88 8.02 -12.25
N PRO A 74 15.36 7.64 -11.05
CA PRO A 74 14.49 7.38 -9.90
C PRO A 74 13.69 8.63 -9.51
N SER A 75 12.45 8.43 -9.04
CA SER A 75 11.61 9.52 -8.52
C SER A 75 11.90 9.76 -7.04
N ILE A 76 11.70 11.00 -6.55
CA ILE A 76 11.77 11.30 -5.10
C ILE A 76 10.78 10.44 -4.31
N MET A 77 9.68 10.01 -4.92
CA MET A 77 8.72 9.14 -4.26
C MET A 77 9.29 7.77 -3.86
N TYR A 78 10.43 7.37 -4.43
CA TYR A 78 11.18 6.18 -4.02
C TYR A 78 11.56 6.22 -2.52
N VAL A 79 11.82 7.41 -1.97
CA VAL A 79 12.11 7.62 -0.54
C VAL A 79 10.98 7.10 0.36
N PHE A 80 9.73 7.12 -0.11
CA PHE A 80 8.57 6.71 0.69
C PHE A 80 8.33 5.20 0.70
N ILE A 81 9.09 4.39 -0.05
CA ILE A 81 8.93 2.91 -0.08
C ILE A 81 9.22 2.29 1.29
N THR A 82 10.26 2.76 1.97
CA THR A 82 10.61 2.28 3.32
C THR A 82 9.52 2.68 4.31
N MET A 83 9.01 3.91 4.22
CA MET A 83 7.88 4.38 5.04
C MET A 83 6.61 3.55 4.77
N MET A 84 6.32 3.24 3.51
CA MET A 84 5.24 2.36 3.10
C MET A 84 5.38 0.97 3.76
N SER A 85 6.57 0.40 3.73
CA SER A 85 6.85 -0.92 4.30
C SER A 85 6.63 -0.95 5.81
N TYR A 86 7.12 0.05 6.54
CA TYR A 86 6.87 0.17 7.97
C TYR A 86 5.41 0.44 8.31
N MET A 87 4.70 1.27 7.53
CA MET A 87 3.27 1.49 7.69
C MET A 87 2.47 0.20 7.47
N THR A 88 2.81 -0.56 6.43
CA THR A 88 2.19 -1.87 6.14
C THR A 88 2.35 -2.82 7.32
N MET A 89 3.53 -2.81 7.96
CA MET A 89 3.82 -3.71 9.08
C MET A 89 3.21 -3.27 10.41
N LEU A 90 3.33 -1.99 10.76
CA LEU A 90 3.04 -1.50 12.11
C LEU A 90 1.87 -0.52 12.17
N GLY A 91 1.54 0.17 11.08
CA GLY A 91 0.53 1.24 11.07
C GLY A 91 -0.84 0.75 11.54
N GLY A 92 -1.28 -0.43 11.09
CA GLY A 92 -2.53 -1.02 11.55
C GLY A 92 -2.57 -1.29 13.05
N ILE A 93 -1.46 -1.75 13.63
CA ILE A 93 -1.34 -1.99 15.08
C ILE A 93 -1.41 -0.66 15.85
N LEU A 94 -0.75 0.38 15.37
CA LEU A 94 -0.82 1.72 15.96
C LEU A 94 -2.25 2.29 15.94
N ALA A 95 -2.99 2.08 14.83
CA ALA A 95 -4.39 2.48 14.72
C ALA A 95 -5.32 1.70 15.66
N ILE A 96 -5.12 0.38 15.79
CA ILE A 96 -5.83 -0.46 16.75
C ILE A 96 -5.57 0.03 18.18
N ALA A 97 -4.32 0.34 18.47
CA ALA A 97 -3.89 0.93 19.73
C ALA A 97 -4.44 2.35 19.94
N ILE A 98 -5.25 2.95 19.08
CA ILE A 98 -6.01 4.17 19.39
C ILE A 98 -7.49 3.85 19.61
N GLY A 99 -8.03 2.85 18.90
CA GLY A 99 -9.47 2.56 18.89
C GLY A 99 -9.98 1.48 19.86
N PHE A 100 -9.13 0.55 20.33
CA PHE A 100 -9.62 -0.71 20.93
C PHE A 100 -10.46 -0.54 22.21
N ASP A 101 -10.24 0.50 22.99
CA ASP A 101 -10.91 0.74 24.27
C ASP A 101 -11.79 1.99 24.29
N LEU A 102 -12.09 2.57 23.13
CA LEU A 102 -12.86 3.81 23.00
C LEU A 102 -14.25 3.75 23.63
N VAL A 103 -14.89 2.59 23.60
CA VAL A 103 -16.24 2.36 24.14
C VAL A 103 -16.20 1.31 25.26
N SER A 104 -15.39 0.27 25.13
CA SER A 104 -15.28 -0.79 26.13
C SER A 104 -14.80 -0.28 27.48
N LYS A 105 -13.88 0.70 27.52
CA LYS A 105 -13.41 1.30 28.77
C LYS A 105 -14.52 1.98 29.56
N GLU A 106 -15.43 2.65 28.87
CA GLU A 106 -16.57 3.33 29.50
C GLU A 106 -17.62 2.35 30.01
N LYS A 107 -17.79 1.21 29.32
CA LYS A 107 -18.63 0.10 29.78
C LYS A 107 -18.05 -0.57 31.02
N GLU A 108 -16.75 -0.85 30.99
CA GLU A 108 -16.01 -1.52 32.06
C GLU A 108 -16.03 -0.67 33.35
N THR A 109 -15.84 0.64 33.20
CA THR A 109 -15.91 1.61 34.32
C THR A 109 -17.33 2.00 34.72
N ARG A 110 -18.36 1.51 34.01
CA ARG A 110 -19.78 1.89 34.16
C ARG A 110 -20.07 3.39 34.01
N SER A 111 -19.11 4.16 33.50
CA SER A 111 -19.25 5.61 33.27
C SER A 111 -20.18 5.94 32.11
N LEU A 112 -20.42 4.97 31.21
CA LEU A 112 -21.34 5.15 30.08
C LEU A 112 -22.77 5.52 30.52
N LYS A 113 -23.24 4.98 31.65
CA LYS A 113 -24.58 5.32 32.20
C LYS A 113 -24.65 6.78 32.66
N THR A 114 -23.57 7.28 33.26
CA THR A 114 -23.45 8.67 33.71
C THR A 114 -23.34 9.64 32.53
N LEU A 115 -22.68 9.26 31.44
CA LEU A 115 -22.63 10.10 30.23
C LEU A 115 -24.01 10.29 29.58
N LEU A 116 -24.86 9.26 29.65
CA LEU A 116 -26.19 9.26 29.04
C LEU A 116 -27.30 9.85 29.92
N SER A 117 -27.01 10.16 31.18
CA SER A 117 -27.95 10.89 32.04
C SER A 117 -27.90 12.41 31.81
N HIS A 118 -26.87 12.91 31.12
CA HIS A 118 -26.79 14.27 30.60
C HIS A 118 -27.54 14.41 29.28
N PRO A 119 -27.95 15.64 28.86
CA PRO A 119 -28.73 15.88 27.64
C PRO A 119 -27.88 15.76 26.35
N LEU A 120 -27.18 14.64 26.19
CA LEU A 120 -26.41 14.26 25.01
C LEU A 120 -27.05 13.04 24.36
N TYR A 121 -27.26 13.09 23.05
CA TYR A 121 -27.86 11.98 22.33
C TYR A 121 -26.83 10.88 22.03
N ARG A 122 -27.28 9.64 21.90
CA ARG A 122 -26.41 8.46 21.69
C ARG A 122 -25.63 8.53 20.37
N ASP A 123 -26.25 9.07 19.34
CA ASP A 123 -25.64 9.32 18.03
C ASP A 123 -24.54 10.39 18.10
N GLU A 124 -24.73 11.46 18.87
CA GLU A 124 -23.72 12.49 19.11
C GLU A 124 -22.47 11.92 19.79
N ILE A 125 -22.65 10.99 20.74
CA ILE A 125 -21.54 10.35 21.47
C ILE A 125 -20.71 9.46 20.54
N ILE A 126 -21.35 8.53 19.81
CA ILE A 126 -20.61 7.56 18.99
C ILE A 126 -19.95 8.21 17.79
N ASN A 127 -20.64 9.15 17.12
CA ASN A 127 -20.06 9.91 16.02
C ASN A 127 -18.96 10.85 16.51
N GLY A 128 -19.12 11.45 17.71
CA GLY A 128 -18.08 12.25 18.34
C GLY A 128 -16.81 11.45 18.62
N LYS A 129 -16.93 10.22 19.13
CA LYS A 129 -15.80 9.29 19.33
C LYS A 129 -15.11 8.92 18.03
N ALA A 130 -15.88 8.57 17.01
CA ALA A 130 -15.34 8.24 15.70
C ALA A 130 -14.58 9.43 15.11
N LEU A 131 -15.19 10.62 15.08
CA LEU A 131 -14.57 11.84 14.53
C LEU A 131 -13.36 12.32 15.34
N GLY A 132 -13.41 12.22 16.67
CA GLY A 132 -12.29 12.54 17.55
C GLY A 132 -11.06 11.65 17.28
N GLY A 133 -11.29 10.34 17.14
CA GLY A 133 -10.22 9.39 16.78
C GLY A 133 -9.70 9.57 15.35
N VAL A 134 -10.59 9.81 14.38
CA VAL A 134 -10.21 10.17 13.00
C VAL A 134 -9.33 11.42 12.99
N GLY A 135 -9.72 12.45 13.74
CA GLY A 135 -8.93 13.68 13.88
C GLY A 135 -7.55 13.42 14.49
N ALA A 136 -7.47 12.59 15.53
CA ALA A 136 -6.20 12.26 16.19
C ALA A 136 -5.24 11.50 15.24
N LEU A 137 -5.76 10.54 14.47
CA LEU A 137 -4.99 9.84 13.44
C LEU A 137 -4.57 10.78 12.30
N GLY A 138 -5.47 11.66 11.85
CA GLY A 138 -5.17 12.67 10.84
C GLY A 138 -4.07 13.62 11.29
N PHE A 139 -4.12 14.08 12.54
CA PHE A 139 -3.05 14.89 13.14
C PHE A 139 -1.72 14.15 13.19
N ALA A 140 -1.71 12.89 13.65
CA ALA A 140 -0.52 12.07 13.72
C ALA A 140 0.11 11.86 12.32
N MET A 141 -0.72 11.57 11.31
CA MET A 141 -0.28 11.40 9.93
C MET A 141 0.24 12.70 9.33
N ALA A 142 -0.45 13.82 9.54
CA ALA A 142 0.00 15.13 9.06
C ALA A 142 1.37 15.50 9.65
N LEU A 143 1.60 15.21 10.94
CA LEU A 143 2.89 15.44 11.57
C LEU A 143 3.98 14.51 11.02
N ALA A 144 3.68 13.24 10.77
CA ALA A 144 4.61 12.31 10.13
C ALA A 144 5.01 12.79 8.71
N LEU A 145 4.04 13.24 7.90
CA LEU A 145 4.31 13.83 6.58
C LEU A 145 5.10 15.14 6.68
N ALA A 146 4.79 15.99 7.65
CA ALA A 146 5.54 17.22 7.86
C ALA A 146 7.01 16.94 8.19
N ILE A 147 7.29 15.91 9.02
CA ILE A 147 8.65 15.45 9.29
C ILE A 147 9.29 14.86 8.03
N ALA A 148 8.56 14.07 7.25
CA ALA A 148 9.07 13.50 6.00
C ALA A 148 9.50 14.62 5.02
N VAL A 149 8.66 15.62 4.81
CA VAL A 149 8.99 16.79 3.97
C VAL A 149 10.15 17.60 4.56
N ALA A 150 10.17 17.82 5.89
CA ALA A 150 11.28 18.51 6.53
C ALA A 150 12.61 17.77 6.32
N MET A 151 12.62 16.44 6.45
CA MET A 151 13.80 15.61 6.19
C MET A 151 14.25 15.71 4.74
N LEU A 152 13.34 15.63 3.76
CA LEU A 152 13.70 15.83 2.35
C LEU A 152 14.42 17.16 2.13
N LEU A 153 13.88 18.25 2.70
CA LEU A 153 14.48 19.59 2.59
C LEU A 153 15.84 19.68 3.30
N LEU A 154 16.02 19.03 4.46
CA LEU A 154 17.31 19.00 5.16
C LEU A 154 18.41 18.31 4.34
N PHE A 155 18.05 17.30 3.56
CA PHE A 155 18.96 16.59 2.65
C PHE A 155 19.02 17.22 1.25
N SER A 156 18.54 18.46 1.10
CA SER A 156 18.54 19.20 -0.18
C SER A 156 17.75 18.55 -1.31
N VAL A 157 16.78 17.68 -0.96
CA VAL A 157 15.82 17.09 -1.90
C VAL A 157 14.56 17.94 -1.87
N VAL A 158 14.35 18.74 -2.93
CA VAL A 158 13.18 19.62 -3.05
C VAL A 158 12.14 18.95 -3.96
N PRO A 159 10.95 18.56 -3.44
CA PRO A 159 9.90 17.99 -4.27
C PRO A 159 9.36 19.01 -5.27
N THR A 160 9.11 18.56 -6.50
CA THR A 160 8.32 19.30 -7.48
C THR A 160 6.84 19.38 -7.07
N ALA A 161 6.04 20.20 -7.74
CA ALA A 161 4.61 20.32 -7.45
C ALA A 161 3.86 18.98 -7.59
N ASP A 162 4.20 18.19 -8.61
CA ASP A 162 3.59 16.88 -8.85
C ASP A 162 4.01 15.85 -7.80
N GLU A 163 5.28 15.86 -7.38
CA GLU A 163 5.77 15.00 -6.30
C GLU A 163 5.16 15.41 -4.96
N PHE A 164 5.00 16.71 -4.70
CA PHE A 164 4.31 17.17 -3.50
C PHE A 164 2.85 16.70 -3.46
N ALA A 165 2.14 16.74 -4.60
CA ALA A 165 0.81 16.16 -4.71
C ALA A 165 0.82 14.65 -4.46
N ALA A 166 1.79 13.92 -4.99
CA ALA A 166 1.97 12.49 -4.74
C ALA A 166 2.22 12.18 -3.26
N ILE A 167 3.01 13.00 -2.54
CA ILE A 167 3.22 12.89 -1.09
C ILE A 167 1.90 13.07 -0.33
N LEU A 168 1.06 14.04 -0.72
CA LEU A 168 -0.25 14.24 -0.09
C LEU A 168 -1.20 13.07 -0.35
N ILE A 169 -1.19 12.50 -1.56
CA ILE A 169 -2.00 11.33 -1.90
C ILE A 169 -1.52 10.10 -1.12
N PHE A 170 -0.21 9.85 -1.07
CA PHE A 170 0.38 8.83 -0.21
C PHE A 170 -0.10 9.01 1.24
N GLY A 171 -0.04 10.25 1.73
CA GLY A 171 -0.57 10.67 3.02
C GLY A 171 -2.03 10.27 3.27
N ALA A 172 -2.90 10.59 2.33
CA ALA A 172 -4.32 10.28 2.40
C ALA A 172 -4.60 8.77 2.35
N VAL A 173 -3.84 8.03 1.55
CA VAL A 173 -3.93 6.57 1.41
C VAL A 173 -3.46 5.87 2.69
N SER A 174 -2.35 6.30 3.29
CA SER A 174 -1.92 5.83 4.61
C SER A 174 -2.94 6.15 5.69
N LEU A 175 -3.56 7.34 5.67
CA LEU A 175 -4.63 7.67 6.61
C LEU A 175 -5.83 6.74 6.43
N GLY A 176 -6.28 6.48 5.20
CA GLY A 176 -7.36 5.53 4.91
C GLY A 176 -7.08 4.13 5.46
N PHE A 177 -5.83 3.66 5.33
CA PHE A 177 -5.37 2.41 5.92
C PHE A 177 -5.45 2.40 7.45
N LEU A 178 -4.98 3.45 8.12
CA LEU A 178 -5.10 3.58 9.58
C LEU A 178 -6.58 3.61 10.00
N LEU A 179 -7.43 4.32 9.26
CA LEU A 179 -8.86 4.40 9.52
C LEU A 179 -9.56 3.04 9.39
N ALA A 180 -9.14 2.20 8.45
CA ALA A 180 -9.68 0.84 8.29
C ALA A 180 -9.55 0.04 9.59
N TYR A 181 -8.35 -0.03 10.17
CA TYR A 181 -8.13 -0.81 11.40
C TYR A 181 -8.60 -0.08 12.66
N PHE A 182 -8.61 1.24 12.68
CA PHE A 182 -9.28 2.01 13.72
C PHE A 182 -10.79 1.72 13.76
N ALA A 183 -11.46 1.64 12.62
CA ALA A 183 -12.89 1.33 12.54
C ALA A 183 -13.19 -0.09 13.04
N VAL A 184 -12.36 -1.08 12.71
CA VAL A 184 -12.45 -2.43 13.28
C VAL A 184 -12.31 -2.38 14.80
N ALA A 185 -11.28 -1.68 15.30
CA ALA A 185 -11.02 -1.55 16.72
C ALA A 185 -12.19 -0.90 17.47
N LEU A 186 -12.75 0.19 16.93
CA LEU A 186 -13.92 0.87 17.48
C LEU A 186 -15.16 -0.04 17.48
N THR A 187 -15.35 -0.81 16.41
CA THR A 187 -16.46 -1.77 16.31
C THR A 187 -16.34 -2.83 17.39
N MET A 188 -15.17 -3.43 17.55
CA MET A 188 -14.93 -4.44 18.58
C MET A 188 -15.01 -3.86 19.99
N SER A 189 -14.56 -2.62 20.20
CA SER A 189 -14.78 -1.88 21.45
C SER A 189 -16.27 -1.69 21.76
N THR A 190 -17.09 -1.49 20.73
CA THR A 190 -18.54 -1.35 20.83
C THR A 190 -19.27 -2.67 21.01
N VAL A 191 -18.72 -3.79 20.55
CA VAL A 191 -19.29 -5.12 20.75
C VAL A 191 -18.91 -5.70 22.12
N SER A 192 -17.66 -5.50 22.54
CA SER A 192 -17.12 -6.07 23.77
C SER A 192 -17.57 -5.33 25.02
N LYS A 193 -17.62 -6.06 26.14
CA LYS A 193 -17.89 -5.52 27.48
C LYS A 193 -16.62 -5.06 28.19
N GLU A 194 -15.50 -5.72 27.89
CA GLU A 194 -14.19 -5.50 28.50
C GLU A 194 -13.17 -5.09 27.44
N SER A 195 -12.22 -4.23 27.83
CA SER A 195 -11.23 -3.69 26.89
C SER A 195 -10.22 -4.74 26.41
N GLY A 196 -9.90 -5.73 27.26
CA GLY A 196 -9.05 -6.86 26.86
C GLY A 196 -9.65 -7.69 25.72
N ASN A 197 -10.94 -8.03 25.82
CA ASN A 197 -11.62 -8.80 24.78
C ASN A 197 -11.78 -8.00 23.48
N ALA A 198 -12.04 -6.70 23.57
CA ALA A 198 -12.05 -5.82 22.40
C ALA A 198 -10.72 -5.84 21.64
N LEU A 199 -9.60 -5.77 22.36
CA LEU A 199 -8.27 -5.85 21.78
C LEU A 199 -8.02 -7.21 21.11
N ILE A 200 -8.32 -8.31 21.80
CA ILE A 200 -8.11 -9.66 21.26
C ILE A 200 -8.90 -9.87 19.96
N TYR A 201 -10.20 -9.55 19.94
CA TYR A 201 -11.02 -9.69 18.73
C TYR A 201 -10.50 -8.83 17.58
N THR A 202 -10.07 -7.60 17.88
CA THR A 202 -9.49 -6.72 16.87
C THR A 202 -8.20 -7.30 16.29
N LEU A 203 -7.31 -7.83 17.13
CA LEU A 203 -6.06 -8.45 16.67
C LEU A 203 -6.31 -9.72 15.84
N VAL A 204 -7.26 -10.56 16.24
CA VAL A 204 -7.65 -11.74 15.46
C VAL A 204 -8.14 -11.34 14.07
N ILE A 205 -9.01 -10.33 13.98
CA ILE A 205 -9.51 -9.81 12.68
C ILE A 205 -8.37 -9.18 11.89
N PHE A 206 -7.49 -8.40 12.54
CA PHE A 206 -6.32 -7.80 11.91
C PHE A 206 -5.47 -8.86 11.21
N PHE A 207 -4.99 -9.88 11.92
CA PHE A 207 -4.15 -10.93 11.35
C PHE A 207 -4.89 -11.80 10.32
N ALA A 208 -6.18 -12.08 10.56
CA ALA A 208 -6.98 -12.85 9.61
C ALA A 208 -7.14 -12.11 8.28
N VAL A 209 -7.43 -10.81 8.30
CA VAL A 209 -7.65 -10.01 7.09
C VAL A 209 -6.34 -9.57 6.44
N SER A 210 -5.28 -9.31 7.22
CA SER A 210 -4.00 -8.86 6.69
C SER A 210 -3.15 -9.97 6.09
N SER A 211 -3.22 -11.18 6.65
CA SER A 211 -2.31 -12.27 6.30
C SER A 211 -3.06 -13.51 5.80
N LEU A 212 -4.00 -14.03 6.58
CA LEU A 212 -4.66 -15.28 6.22
C LEU A 212 -5.54 -15.14 4.97
N LEU A 213 -6.24 -14.02 4.82
CA LEU A 213 -7.15 -13.80 3.70
C LEU A 213 -6.42 -13.71 2.35
N PRO A 214 -5.36 -12.90 2.18
CA PRO A 214 -4.53 -12.94 0.96
C PRO A 214 -3.90 -14.31 0.72
N MET A 215 -3.42 -14.99 1.78
CA MET A 215 -2.80 -16.31 1.67
C MET A 215 -3.79 -17.36 1.13
N PHE A 216 -4.98 -17.45 1.74
CA PHE A 216 -6.01 -18.38 1.28
C PHE A 216 -6.56 -17.99 -0.10
N GLY A 217 -6.60 -16.69 -0.42
CA GLY A 217 -6.96 -16.22 -1.75
C GLY A 217 -5.99 -16.68 -2.83
N MET A 218 -4.68 -16.60 -2.58
CA MET A 218 -3.67 -17.16 -3.49
C MET A 218 -3.77 -18.68 -3.62
N MET A 219 -3.95 -19.40 -2.52
CA MET A 219 -4.13 -20.86 -2.56
C MET A 219 -5.37 -21.27 -3.35
N ALA A 220 -6.48 -20.54 -3.16
CA ALA A 220 -7.69 -20.75 -3.94
C ALA A 220 -7.44 -20.43 -5.42
N ALA A 221 -6.77 -19.32 -5.72
CA ALA A 221 -6.43 -18.93 -7.08
C ALA A 221 -5.64 -20.01 -7.81
N ASP A 222 -4.61 -20.58 -7.17
CA ASP A 222 -3.81 -21.67 -7.74
C ASP A 222 -4.66 -22.94 -7.94
N ALA A 223 -5.48 -23.31 -6.96
CA ALA A 223 -6.34 -24.50 -7.04
C ALA A 223 -7.41 -24.40 -8.15
N PHE A 224 -7.95 -23.20 -8.39
CA PHE A 224 -8.96 -22.97 -9.43
C PHE A 224 -8.35 -22.72 -10.82
N ALA A 225 -7.15 -22.14 -10.90
CA ALA A 225 -6.46 -21.90 -12.16
C ALA A 225 -5.91 -23.20 -12.77
N GLY A 226 -5.56 -24.18 -11.93
CA GLY A 226 -5.02 -25.47 -12.36
C GLY A 226 -3.52 -25.42 -12.63
N ASP A 227 -3.00 -26.38 -13.38
CA ASP A 227 -1.60 -26.41 -13.76
C ASP A 227 -1.31 -25.37 -14.86
N PRO A 228 -0.15 -24.69 -14.80
CA PRO A 228 0.23 -23.73 -15.82
C PRO A 228 0.45 -24.43 -17.19
N PRO A 229 0.09 -23.78 -18.32
CA PRO A 229 0.35 -24.33 -19.66
C PRO A 229 1.84 -24.65 -19.87
N GLU A 230 2.14 -25.76 -20.54
CA GLU A 230 3.53 -26.14 -20.89
C GLU A 230 4.02 -25.34 -22.11
N PRO A 231 5.26 -24.83 -22.10
CA PRO A 231 5.80 -24.10 -23.26
C PRO A 231 6.07 -25.06 -24.44
N PRO A 232 5.94 -24.60 -25.69
CA PRO A 232 6.28 -25.40 -26.88
C PRO A 232 7.74 -25.87 -26.87
N GLU A 233 8.03 -27.04 -27.44
CA GLU A 233 9.41 -27.56 -27.55
C GLU A 233 10.28 -26.60 -28.39
N MET A 234 11.36 -26.07 -27.82
CA MET A 234 12.27 -25.21 -28.57
C MET A 234 13.01 -26.02 -29.65
N GLY A 235 12.84 -25.63 -30.91
CA GLY A 235 13.60 -26.19 -32.04
C GLY A 235 15.12 -25.99 -31.89
N PRO A 236 15.94 -26.77 -32.64
CA PRO A 236 17.39 -26.77 -32.47
C PRO A 236 18.01 -25.39 -32.72
N MET A 237 18.85 -24.97 -31.77
CA MET A 237 19.60 -23.72 -31.77
C MET A 237 20.48 -23.62 -33.04
N LYS A 238 20.25 -22.63 -33.92
CA LYS A 238 21.18 -22.35 -35.01
C LYS A 238 22.41 -21.62 -34.46
N GLU A 239 23.53 -22.32 -34.42
CA GLU A 239 24.82 -21.75 -34.06
C GLU A 239 25.27 -20.75 -35.14
N ILE A 240 25.24 -19.45 -34.84
CA ILE A 240 25.79 -18.42 -35.71
C ILE A 240 27.23 -18.15 -35.28
N VAL A 241 28.19 -18.75 -35.98
CA VAL A 241 29.61 -18.45 -35.79
C VAL A 241 29.90 -17.07 -36.39
N ARG A 242 30.21 -16.07 -35.55
CA ARG A 242 30.69 -14.77 -35.99
C ARG A 242 32.21 -14.74 -35.91
N THR A 243 32.86 -14.61 -37.06
CA THR A 243 34.31 -14.40 -37.15
C THR A 243 34.56 -12.90 -37.33
N ALA A 244 35.11 -12.23 -36.32
CA ALA A 244 35.61 -10.87 -36.43
C ALA A 244 37.14 -10.92 -36.61
N SER A 245 37.64 -10.40 -37.74
CA SER A 245 39.07 -10.23 -37.97
C SER A 245 39.46 -8.78 -37.71
N SER A 246 40.21 -8.52 -36.64
CA SER A 246 40.85 -7.24 -36.39
C SER A 246 42.33 -7.47 -36.07
N GLY A 247 43.22 -6.82 -36.84
CA GLY A 247 44.65 -6.66 -36.51
C GLY A 247 45.36 -7.91 -35.98
N GLY A 248 45.59 -8.92 -36.83
CA GLY A 248 46.54 -10.00 -36.57
C GLY A 248 46.14 -11.07 -35.53
N TYR A 249 45.03 -10.90 -34.81
CA TYR A 249 44.48 -11.91 -33.92
C TYR A 249 43.00 -12.17 -34.27
N SER A 250 42.68 -13.41 -34.63
CA SER A 250 41.29 -13.84 -34.84
C SER A 250 40.69 -14.25 -33.50
N THR A 251 39.70 -13.51 -33.01
CA THR A 251 38.87 -13.95 -31.87
C THR A 251 37.55 -14.49 -32.41
N THR A 252 37.30 -15.77 -32.20
CA THR A 252 35.98 -16.37 -32.46
C THR A 252 35.14 -16.18 -31.21
N SER A 253 34.18 -15.25 -31.22
CA SER A 253 33.18 -15.17 -30.16
C SER A 253 31.96 -16.00 -30.57
N VAL A 254 31.67 -17.04 -29.79
CA VAL A 254 30.44 -17.83 -29.94
C VAL A 254 29.36 -17.11 -29.14
N ALA A 255 28.54 -16.30 -29.81
CA ALA A 255 27.32 -15.76 -29.22
C ALA A 255 26.18 -16.73 -29.54
N GLN A 256 25.74 -17.51 -28.55
CA GLN A 256 24.49 -18.25 -28.65
C GLN A 256 23.33 -17.25 -28.67
N THR A 257 22.81 -16.98 -29.86
CA THR A 257 21.58 -16.19 -30.01
C THR A 257 20.42 -17.18 -30.13
N VAL A 258 19.48 -17.09 -29.20
CA VAL A 258 18.18 -17.76 -29.33
C VAL A 258 17.51 -17.13 -30.54
N VAL A 259 17.55 -17.82 -31.69
CA VAL A 259 16.69 -17.46 -32.81
C VAL A 259 15.30 -17.90 -32.40
N TYR A 260 14.55 -16.97 -31.79
CA TYR A 260 13.11 -17.07 -31.82
C TYR A 260 12.71 -17.20 -33.30
N GLY A 261 12.16 -18.36 -33.67
CA GLY A 261 11.14 -18.33 -34.71
C GLY A 261 10.18 -17.24 -34.28
N GLY A 262 10.00 -16.21 -35.12
CA GLY A 262 9.34 -14.99 -34.71
C GLY A 262 7.97 -15.24 -34.09
N THR A 263 7.36 -14.18 -33.59
CA THR A 263 5.97 -14.03 -33.13
C THR A 263 4.87 -14.50 -34.13
N GLU A 264 5.22 -15.29 -35.14
CA GLU A 264 4.39 -15.88 -36.18
C GLU A 264 4.17 -17.40 -36.00
N ASP A 265 4.88 -18.08 -35.09
CA ASP A 265 4.65 -19.51 -34.84
C ASP A 265 3.27 -19.73 -34.18
N PRO A 266 2.34 -20.48 -34.80
CA PRO A 266 0.99 -20.71 -34.27
C PRO A 266 0.99 -21.39 -32.90
N GLU A 267 1.98 -22.23 -32.57
CA GLU A 267 2.05 -22.91 -31.28
C GLU A 267 2.38 -21.94 -30.13
N TRP A 268 3.27 -20.98 -30.39
CA TRP A 268 3.58 -19.91 -29.43
C TRP A 268 2.41 -18.97 -29.19
N LYS A 269 1.63 -18.65 -30.24
CA LYS A 269 0.41 -17.83 -30.08
C LYS A 269 -0.65 -18.54 -29.22
N ALA A 270 -0.84 -19.84 -29.45
CA ALA A 270 -1.77 -20.63 -28.66
C ALA A 270 -1.32 -20.70 -27.19
N TYR A 271 -0.03 -20.94 -26.94
CA TYR A 271 0.55 -20.90 -25.60
C TYR A 271 0.36 -19.54 -24.91
N GLU A 272 0.58 -18.43 -25.61
CA GLU A 272 0.38 -17.09 -25.07
C GLU A 272 -1.09 -16.82 -24.69
N GLU A 273 -2.03 -17.29 -25.52
CA GLU A 273 -3.47 -17.13 -25.29
C GLU A 273 -3.96 -17.97 -24.11
N ASP A 274 -3.48 -19.23 -24.01
CA ASP A 274 -3.73 -20.12 -22.88
C ASP A 274 -3.12 -19.58 -21.58
N MET A 275 -1.89 -19.06 -21.66
CA MET A 275 -1.20 -18.44 -20.52
C MET A 275 -1.92 -17.18 -20.02
N LYS A 276 -2.40 -16.32 -20.94
CA LYS A 276 -3.23 -15.15 -20.58
C LYS A 276 -4.50 -15.59 -19.86
N THR A 277 -5.19 -16.58 -20.39
CA THR A 277 -6.42 -17.11 -19.78
C THR A 277 -6.15 -17.70 -18.39
N TYR A 278 -5.05 -18.42 -18.22
CA TYR A 278 -4.61 -18.95 -16.93
C TYR A 278 -4.31 -17.82 -15.92
N ILE A 279 -3.55 -16.81 -16.32
CA ILE A 279 -3.19 -15.66 -15.48
C ILE A 279 -4.44 -14.87 -15.09
N GLU A 280 -5.36 -14.61 -16.02
CA GLU A 280 -6.62 -13.89 -15.75
C GLU A 280 -7.49 -14.62 -14.72
N LYS A 281 -7.66 -15.94 -14.88
CA LYS A 281 -8.43 -16.76 -13.92
C LYS A 281 -7.81 -16.73 -12.53
N ARG A 282 -6.49 -16.91 -12.45
CA ARG A 282 -5.73 -16.88 -11.20
C ARG A 282 -5.86 -15.51 -10.52
N ARG A 283 -5.65 -14.44 -11.30
CA ARG A 283 -5.70 -13.05 -10.84
C ARG A 283 -7.08 -12.67 -10.29
N LEU A 284 -8.17 -13.07 -10.94
CA LEU A 284 -9.54 -12.77 -10.49
C LEU A 284 -9.77 -13.21 -9.03
N ILE A 285 -9.39 -14.43 -8.68
CA ILE A 285 -9.62 -14.98 -7.35
C ILE A 285 -8.71 -14.32 -6.32
N SER A 286 -7.42 -14.14 -6.64
CA SER A 286 -6.49 -13.47 -5.74
C SER A 286 -6.90 -12.02 -5.49
N ASP A 287 -7.36 -11.30 -6.51
CA ASP A 287 -7.70 -9.88 -6.43
C ASP A 287 -8.89 -9.63 -5.54
N ILE A 288 -9.92 -10.49 -5.56
CA ILE A 288 -11.07 -10.40 -4.66
C ILE A 288 -10.60 -10.51 -3.19
N SER A 289 -9.71 -11.45 -2.90
CA SER A 289 -9.18 -11.64 -1.55
C SER A 289 -8.34 -10.45 -1.08
N ASN A 290 -7.53 -9.90 -1.97
CA ASN A 290 -6.68 -8.74 -1.72
C ASN A 290 -7.52 -7.47 -1.52
N LEU A 291 -8.61 -7.32 -2.28
CA LEU A 291 -9.51 -6.18 -2.18
C LEU A 291 -10.22 -6.08 -0.82
N LEU A 292 -10.42 -7.22 -0.15
CA LEU A 292 -10.98 -7.25 1.21
C LEU A 292 -9.93 -6.96 2.29
N SER A 293 -8.64 -6.94 1.95
CA SER A 293 -7.55 -6.66 2.88
C SER A 293 -7.12 -5.19 2.82
N PRO A 294 -7.40 -4.37 3.84
CA PRO A 294 -6.93 -2.98 3.87
C PRO A 294 -5.42 -2.86 3.71
N GLN A 295 -4.66 -3.86 4.20
CA GLN A 295 -3.20 -3.88 4.07
C GLN A 295 -2.75 -4.06 2.62
N MET A 296 -3.37 -4.98 1.88
CA MET A 296 -3.06 -5.16 0.45
C MET A 296 -3.50 -3.95 -0.36
N ASN A 297 -4.70 -3.41 -0.08
CA ASN A 297 -5.16 -2.19 -0.75
C ASN A 297 -4.24 -1.00 -0.53
N TYR A 298 -3.79 -0.81 0.71
CA TYR A 298 -2.80 0.21 1.05
C TYR A 298 -1.51 0.02 0.26
N TYR A 299 -0.96 -1.19 0.30
CA TYR A 299 0.28 -1.53 -0.40
C TYR A 299 0.18 -1.28 -1.92
N THR A 300 -0.88 -1.76 -2.56
CA THR A 300 -1.13 -1.60 -3.99
C THR A 300 -1.23 -0.13 -4.38
N VAL A 301 -1.99 0.68 -3.64
CA VAL A 301 -2.13 2.11 -3.96
C VAL A 301 -0.84 2.86 -3.65
N ALA A 302 -0.17 2.55 -2.54
CA ALA A 302 1.08 3.18 -2.16
C ALA A 302 2.18 2.92 -3.19
N ILE A 303 2.31 1.70 -3.72
CA ILE A 303 3.24 1.40 -4.83
C ILE A 303 2.86 2.15 -6.10
N ALA A 304 1.58 2.25 -6.45
CA ALA A 304 1.17 3.01 -7.63
C ALA A 304 1.57 4.49 -7.54
N VAL A 305 1.62 5.04 -6.32
CA VAL A 305 2.05 6.42 -6.06
C VAL A 305 3.58 6.53 -5.95
N THR A 306 4.27 5.54 -5.39
CA THR A 306 5.72 5.61 -5.16
C THR A 306 6.56 5.12 -6.34
N GLN A 307 6.07 4.14 -7.08
CA GLN A 307 6.75 3.45 -8.19
C GLN A 307 5.78 3.13 -9.35
N PRO A 308 5.24 4.15 -10.05
CA PRO A 308 4.29 3.94 -11.14
C PRO A 308 4.85 3.09 -12.30
N GLN A 309 6.17 3.15 -12.53
CA GLN A 309 6.85 2.35 -13.56
C GLN A 309 6.86 0.86 -13.24
N VAL A 310 7.09 0.48 -11.97
CA VAL A 310 7.08 -0.93 -11.54
C VAL A 310 5.69 -1.53 -11.74
N MET A 311 4.64 -0.78 -11.39
CA MET A 311 3.25 -1.17 -11.65
C MET A 311 2.96 -1.34 -13.14
N ALA A 312 3.47 -0.46 -13.99
CA ALA A 312 3.29 -0.58 -15.43
C ALA A 312 3.98 -1.82 -16.02
N MET A 313 5.11 -2.24 -15.44
CA MET A 313 5.81 -3.48 -15.83
C MET A 313 5.07 -4.74 -15.36
N MET A 314 4.39 -4.71 -14.22
CA MET A 314 3.65 -5.87 -13.68
C MET A 314 2.44 -6.29 -14.55
N ASP A 315 1.86 -5.37 -15.32
CA ASP A 315 0.78 -5.66 -16.26
C ASP A 315 1.28 -6.07 -17.66
N ALA A 316 2.59 -6.03 -17.91
CA ALA A 316 3.15 -6.46 -19.19
C ALA A 316 3.13 -8.00 -19.26
N PRO A 317 2.53 -8.61 -20.30
CA PRO A 317 2.55 -10.06 -20.46
C PRO A 317 3.99 -10.56 -20.71
N ALA A 318 4.49 -11.48 -19.87
CA ALA A 318 5.80 -12.11 -20.03
C ALA A 318 5.69 -13.40 -20.87
N PRO A 319 6.65 -13.70 -21.78
CA PRO A 319 8.08 -13.77 -21.44
C PRO A 319 9.03 -12.82 -22.19
N TYR A 320 8.52 -11.92 -23.04
CA TYR A 320 9.37 -10.92 -23.66
C TYR A 320 9.33 -9.63 -22.87
N GLY A 321 10.51 -9.09 -22.58
CA GLY A 321 10.65 -7.73 -22.06
C GLY A 321 9.96 -6.75 -22.98
N GLY A 322 8.68 -6.49 -22.72
CA GLY A 322 8.04 -5.28 -23.18
C GLY A 322 8.93 -4.15 -22.73
N MET A 323 9.36 -3.31 -23.68
CA MET A 323 10.12 -2.11 -23.37
C MET A 323 9.43 -1.41 -22.20
N ALA A 324 10.20 -1.08 -21.17
CA ALA A 324 9.71 -0.17 -20.15
C ALA A 324 9.05 1.00 -20.89
N PRO A 325 7.79 1.37 -20.59
CA PRO A 325 7.13 2.45 -21.31
C PRO A 325 8.08 3.65 -21.34
N GLU A 326 8.35 4.18 -22.54
CA GLU A 326 9.32 5.27 -22.74
C GLU A 326 9.00 6.48 -21.87
N GLU A 327 7.71 6.68 -21.56
CA GLU A 327 7.22 7.71 -20.65
C GLU A 327 6.68 7.12 -19.33
N LYS A 328 7.03 7.80 -18.23
CA LYS A 328 6.47 7.53 -16.90
C LYS A 328 4.94 7.72 -16.94
N PRO A 329 4.14 6.71 -16.55
CA PRO A 329 2.69 6.89 -16.46
C PRO A 329 2.40 8.04 -15.48
N GLY A 330 1.49 8.94 -15.88
CA GLY A 330 1.10 10.05 -15.03
C GLY A 330 0.42 9.56 -13.74
N LEU A 331 0.49 10.37 -12.67
CA LEU A 331 -0.10 10.05 -11.37
C LEU A 331 -1.60 9.69 -11.48
N ALA A 332 -2.35 10.41 -12.32
CA ALA A 332 -3.78 10.15 -12.55
C ALA A 332 -4.03 8.79 -13.22
N GLU A 333 -3.15 8.39 -14.15
CA GLU A 333 -3.24 7.10 -14.81
C GLU A 333 -2.91 5.97 -13.84
N ALA A 334 -1.84 6.12 -13.04
CA ALA A 334 -1.46 5.16 -12.02
C ALA A 334 -2.59 4.96 -10.99
N LEU A 335 -3.21 6.05 -10.50
CA LEU A 335 -4.36 5.97 -9.59
C LEU A 335 -5.60 5.39 -10.26
N GLY A 336 -5.81 5.67 -11.54
CA GLY A 336 -6.87 5.08 -12.35
C GLY A 336 -6.77 3.56 -12.43
N ARG A 337 -5.56 2.98 -12.40
CA ARG A 337 -5.36 1.52 -12.40
C ARG A 337 -5.73 0.87 -11.06
N VAL A 338 -5.60 1.60 -9.95
CA VAL A 338 -5.83 1.08 -8.58
C VAL A 338 -7.08 1.65 -7.91
N TRP A 339 -8.02 2.19 -8.69
CA TRP A 339 -9.22 2.87 -8.17
C TRP A 339 -10.07 1.97 -7.27
N MET A 340 -10.11 0.66 -7.54
CA MET A 340 -10.83 -0.32 -6.72
C MET A 340 -10.23 -0.43 -5.32
N ASN A 341 -8.90 -0.43 -5.21
CA ASN A 341 -8.20 -0.48 -3.94
C ASN A 341 -8.42 0.81 -3.14
N ILE A 342 -8.44 1.97 -3.80
CA ILE A 342 -8.80 3.26 -3.19
C ILE A 342 -10.24 3.20 -2.66
N ALA A 343 -11.18 2.73 -3.46
CA ALA A 343 -12.57 2.57 -3.05
C ALA A 343 -12.70 1.61 -1.86
N ALA A 344 -11.96 0.50 -1.86
CA ALA A 344 -11.95 -0.45 -0.74
C ALA A 344 -11.44 0.18 0.57
N LEU A 345 -10.41 1.04 0.52
CA LEU A 345 -9.92 1.78 1.69
C LEU A 345 -10.93 2.78 2.26
N ILE A 346 -11.95 3.16 1.49
CA ILE A 346 -13.05 4.03 1.95
C ILE A 346 -14.24 3.18 2.43
N VAL A 347 -14.64 2.19 1.63
CA VAL A 347 -15.81 1.34 1.91
C VAL A 347 -15.61 0.49 3.15
N PHE A 348 -14.40 -0.08 3.33
CA PHE A 348 -14.09 -0.94 4.47
C PHE A 348 -14.32 -0.23 5.82
N PRO A 349 -13.65 0.89 6.15
CA PRO A 349 -13.92 1.60 7.40
C PRO A 349 -15.37 2.10 7.49
N SER A 350 -15.98 2.52 6.38
CA SER A 350 -17.38 2.98 6.37
C SER A 350 -18.35 1.89 6.82
N ALA A 351 -18.15 0.65 6.37
CA ALA A 351 -18.96 -0.49 6.79
C ALA A 351 -18.82 -0.77 8.30
N PHE A 352 -17.60 -0.70 8.83
CA PHE A 352 -17.34 -0.87 10.27
C PHE A 352 -17.88 0.29 11.11
N PHE A 353 -17.79 1.54 10.64
CA PHE A 353 -18.44 2.68 11.30
C PHE A 353 -19.97 2.54 11.31
N ALA A 354 -20.57 2.09 10.20
CA ALA A 354 -22.01 1.83 10.16
C ALA A 354 -22.40 0.70 11.13
N ALA A 355 -21.63 -0.39 11.18
CA ALA A 355 -21.85 -1.49 12.13
C ALA A 355 -21.72 -1.02 13.59
N THR A 356 -20.72 -0.20 13.88
CA THR A 356 -20.52 0.46 15.17
C THR A 356 -21.75 1.27 15.57
N TYR A 357 -22.21 2.15 14.66
CA TYR A 357 -23.36 3.01 14.90
C TYR A 357 -24.62 2.18 15.22
N VAL A 358 -24.96 1.20 14.37
CA VAL A 358 -26.13 0.34 14.56
C VAL A 358 -26.03 -0.43 15.89
N LYS A 359 -24.86 -0.97 16.21
CA LYS A 359 -24.65 -1.72 17.46
C LYS A 359 -24.79 -0.84 18.69
N PHE A 360 -24.21 0.37 18.67
CA PHE A 360 -24.27 1.32 19.77
C PHE A 360 -25.71 1.81 20.01
N MET A 361 -26.47 2.07 18.95
CA MET A 361 -27.87 2.51 19.06
C MET A 361 -28.79 1.43 19.64
N ARG A 362 -28.56 0.16 19.30
CA ARG A 362 -29.33 -1.00 19.83
C ARG A 362 -28.93 -1.43 21.22
N MET A 363 -27.89 -0.83 21.80
CA MET A 363 -27.37 -1.21 23.10
C MET A 363 -28.37 -0.81 24.18
N ASP A 364 -28.79 -1.77 25.01
CA ASP A 364 -29.71 -1.50 26.11
C ASP A 364 -28.90 -0.99 27.31
N ILE A 365 -29.13 0.26 27.70
CA ILE A 365 -28.32 0.99 28.69
C ILE A 365 -29.14 1.20 29.97
N ARG A 366 -29.83 0.14 30.40
CA ARG A 366 -30.53 0.08 31.69
C ARG A 366 -29.54 -0.20 32.81
#